data_AF-A0A4V1UQ22-F1
#
_entry.id   AF-A0A4V1UQ22-F1
#
_cell.length_a   1.000
_cell.length_b   1.000
_cell.length_c   1.000
_cell.angle_alpha   90.00
_cell.angle_beta   90.00
_cell.angle_gamma   90.00
#
_symmetry.space_group_name_H-M   'P 1'
#
loop_
_entity.id
_entity.type
_entity.pdbx_description
1 polymer ?
#
loop_
_entity_poly.entity_id
_entity_poly.type
_entity_poly.pdbx_seq_one_letter_code
_entity_poly.pdbx_strand_id
1 'polypeptide(L)'
;MTAQLQRVMVAELPPMQLLSNADDRLNLARACAQVRAPWLPAYIARAVAEEETGEKARGELVEALFSSQARLTDTFALLAQAFSTLRPSTESPGDTVGRRLARTLTAVRPVLLESELEAGDGLGRALESFVAAPLSEVGRPQEEKVQVELAREALLTIHDLVRTRISVSADPEMYGLAAYCRRLCGGHVWPPSLRKPLDRLVTDVCEAIVLLGRQDQCHQELVDQLAVLCDYPERARAVSREIAAKHPELPEHVRDWLERGRRRVVKAASDAAVEAAASSADESIGLALQAARQLRQAGDALRAPLHATLEIYEPNLAPAATELMDRVRVLAVQLEQAAQMRGLGLHGAVGEEIEMSAKYFNAVRTSHRTVMKVVQPAVVRVRSDGSPGDVVTKGLVE
;
A
#
# COMPACT_ATOMS: atom_id res chain seq x y z
N MET A 1 43.13 1.53 -29.36
CA MET A 1 43.51 0.73 -28.17
C MET A 1 42.42 -0.29 -27.81
N THR A 2 41.16 0.11 -27.69
CA THR A 2 39.99 -0.75 -27.35
C THR A 2 39.84 -1.98 -28.23
N ALA A 3 39.99 -1.84 -29.56
CA ALA A 3 39.90 -2.96 -30.51
C ALA A 3 41.05 -3.96 -30.41
N GLN A 4 42.22 -3.56 -29.87
CA GLN A 4 43.33 -4.47 -29.63
C GLN A 4 43.13 -5.25 -28.32
N LEU A 5 42.64 -4.58 -27.25
CA LEU A 5 42.31 -5.24 -25.99
C LEU A 5 41.19 -6.28 -26.16
N GLN A 6 40.13 -5.95 -26.91
CA GLN A 6 39.05 -6.90 -27.23
C GLN A 6 39.54 -8.15 -27.97
N ARG A 7 40.57 -8.03 -28.82
CA ARG A 7 41.16 -9.17 -29.55
C ARG A 7 42.01 -10.08 -28.67
N VAL A 8 42.50 -9.59 -27.54
CA VAL A 8 43.32 -10.37 -26.59
C VAL A 8 42.45 -11.00 -25.50
N MET A 9 41.36 -10.32 -25.11
CA MET A 9 40.42 -10.77 -24.08
C MET A 9 39.22 -11.55 -24.68
N VAL A 10 39.52 -12.51 -25.57
CA VAL A 10 38.50 -13.35 -26.23
C VAL A 10 38.03 -14.48 -25.29
N ALA A 11 38.96 -15.02 -24.51
CA ALA A 11 38.69 -16.01 -23.48
C ALA A 11 38.78 -15.37 -22.09
N GLU A 12 38.18 -16.04 -21.10
CA GLU A 12 38.26 -15.61 -19.71
C GLU A 12 39.71 -15.51 -19.24
N LEU A 13 40.03 -14.42 -18.54
CA LEU A 13 41.35 -14.20 -17.98
C LEU A 13 41.60 -15.08 -16.74
N PRO A 14 42.86 -15.42 -16.45
CA PRO A 14 43.23 -15.99 -15.16
C PRO A 14 42.87 -15.07 -13.98
N PRO A 15 42.74 -15.61 -12.75
CA PRO A 15 42.48 -14.82 -11.55
C PRO A 15 43.44 -13.64 -11.41
N MET A 16 42.90 -12.45 -11.11
CA MET A 16 43.67 -11.20 -11.01
C MET A 16 44.76 -11.26 -9.92
N GLN A 17 44.59 -12.14 -8.94
CA GLN A 17 45.44 -12.34 -7.76
C GLN A 17 46.76 -13.04 -8.13
N LEU A 18 46.86 -13.61 -9.33
CA LEU A 18 48.14 -14.08 -9.88
C LEU A 18 49.10 -12.91 -10.16
N LEU A 19 48.59 -11.69 -10.26
CA LEU A 19 49.41 -10.48 -10.37
C LEU A 19 49.82 -10.02 -8.96
N SER A 20 51.10 -10.17 -8.63
CA SER A 20 51.65 -9.80 -7.31
C SER A 20 51.69 -8.29 -7.09
N ASN A 21 51.98 -7.51 -8.13
CA ASN A 21 52.06 -6.05 -8.07
C ASN A 21 50.67 -5.39 -8.10
N ALA A 22 50.43 -4.45 -7.18
CA ALA A 22 49.20 -3.68 -7.11
C ALA A 22 48.95 -2.79 -8.34
N ASP A 23 50.02 -2.24 -8.95
CA ASP A 23 49.91 -1.43 -10.16
C ASP A 23 49.50 -2.27 -11.37
N ASP A 24 49.95 -3.53 -11.45
CA ASP A 24 49.54 -4.45 -12.51
C ASP A 24 48.06 -4.82 -12.38
N ARG A 25 47.58 -5.06 -11.14
CA ARG A 25 46.16 -5.29 -10.85
C ARG A 25 45.31 -4.06 -11.20
N LEU A 26 45.79 -2.85 -10.89
CA LEU A 26 45.12 -1.60 -11.27
C LEU A 26 45.06 -1.42 -12.79
N ASN A 27 46.15 -1.69 -13.50
CA ASN A 27 46.18 -1.61 -14.96
C ASN A 27 45.23 -2.64 -15.60
N LEU A 28 45.14 -3.85 -15.03
CA LEU A 28 44.17 -4.84 -15.47
C LEU A 28 42.74 -4.39 -15.22
N ALA A 29 42.42 -3.83 -14.05
CA ALA A 29 41.10 -3.28 -13.74
C ALA A 29 40.68 -2.22 -14.78
N ARG A 30 41.60 -1.30 -15.14
CA ARG A 30 41.38 -0.28 -16.18
C ARG A 30 41.18 -0.88 -17.57
N ALA A 31 41.90 -1.96 -17.89
CA ALA A 31 41.71 -2.67 -19.16
C ALA A 31 40.32 -3.34 -19.21
N CYS A 32 39.87 -3.95 -18.11
CA CYS A 32 38.54 -4.53 -17.99
C CYS A 32 37.45 -3.49 -18.23
N ALA A 33 37.60 -2.26 -17.73
CA ALA A 33 36.64 -1.16 -17.97
C ALA A 33 36.47 -0.80 -19.47
N GLN A 34 37.46 -1.11 -20.32
CA GLN A 34 37.45 -0.78 -21.74
C GLN A 34 36.93 -1.91 -22.64
N VAL A 35 36.70 -3.10 -22.09
CA VAL A 35 36.33 -4.30 -22.87
C VAL A 35 34.91 -4.72 -22.52
N ARG A 36 34.23 -5.36 -23.48
CA ARG A 36 32.94 -6.00 -23.26
C ARG A 36 33.05 -7.46 -23.66
N ALA A 37 32.77 -8.37 -22.74
CA ALA A 37 32.69 -9.80 -22.99
C ALA A 37 31.64 -10.43 -22.04
N PRO A 38 30.94 -11.51 -22.44
CA PRO A 38 29.89 -12.11 -21.61
C PRO A 38 30.37 -12.62 -20.25
N TRP A 39 31.63 -13.09 -20.17
CA TRP A 39 32.23 -13.60 -18.94
C TRP A 39 32.75 -12.48 -18.01
N LEU A 40 32.90 -11.26 -18.53
CA LEU A 40 33.63 -10.19 -17.86
C LEU A 40 32.96 -9.67 -16.58
N PRO A 41 31.62 -9.45 -16.51
CA PRO A 41 30.99 -9.00 -15.27
C PRO A 41 31.21 -9.96 -14.09
N ALA A 42 31.08 -11.26 -14.33
CA ALA A 42 31.33 -12.29 -13.32
C ALA A 42 32.80 -12.34 -12.91
N TYR A 43 33.72 -12.16 -13.85
CA TYR A 43 35.15 -12.05 -13.58
C TYR A 43 35.49 -10.83 -12.71
N ILE A 44 34.96 -9.65 -13.06
CA ILE A 44 35.16 -8.41 -12.31
C ILE A 44 34.62 -8.57 -10.87
N ALA A 45 33.42 -9.13 -10.70
CA ALA A 45 32.83 -9.35 -9.38
C ALA A 45 33.70 -10.28 -8.51
N ARG A 46 34.26 -11.36 -9.08
CA ARG A 46 35.24 -12.22 -8.40
C ARG A 46 36.51 -11.46 -8.03
N ALA A 47 37.06 -10.70 -8.96
CA ALA A 47 38.25 -9.89 -8.71
C ALA A 47 38.05 -8.87 -7.57
N VAL A 48 36.87 -8.24 -7.49
CA VAL A 48 36.48 -7.36 -6.36
C VAL A 48 36.46 -8.13 -5.03
N ALA A 49 35.84 -9.31 -5.00
CA ALA A 49 35.72 -10.12 -3.79
C ALA A 49 37.06 -10.67 -3.27
N GLU A 50 37.94 -11.00 -4.21
CA GLU A 50 39.25 -11.58 -3.90
C GLU A 50 40.32 -10.52 -3.62
N GLU A 51 40.16 -9.27 -4.08
CA GLU A 51 41.10 -8.18 -3.82
C GLU A 51 41.18 -7.85 -2.32
N GLU A 52 42.37 -7.90 -1.77
CA GLU A 52 42.59 -7.77 -0.33
C GLU A 52 43.03 -6.35 0.06
N THR A 53 43.99 -5.78 -0.66
CA THR A 53 44.68 -4.54 -0.27
C THR A 53 44.71 -3.47 -1.36
N GLY A 54 44.39 -3.82 -2.60
CA GLY A 54 44.37 -2.91 -3.75
C GLY A 54 43.12 -2.04 -3.80
N GLU A 55 42.98 -1.06 -2.90
CA GLU A 55 41.82 -0.16 -2.85
C GLU A 55 41.54 0.56 -4.18
N LYS A 56 42.60 1.03 -4.86
CA LYS A 56 42.47 1.67 -6.19
C LYS A 56 41.96 0.71 -7.25
N ALA A 57 42.48 -0.52 -7.28
CA ALA A 57 42.05 -1.53 -8.22
C ALA A 57 40.60 -1.95 -7.94
N ARG A 58 40.22 -2.08 -6.66
CA ARG A 58 38.83 -2.34 -6.25
C ARG A 58 37.88 -1.24 -6.74
N GLY A 59 38.24 0.02 -6.58
CA GLY A 59 37.43 1.15 -7.07
C GLY A 59 37.18 1.08 -8.57
N GLU A 60 38.24 0.88 -9.36
CA GLU A 60 38.15 0.80 -10.83
C GLU A 60 37.36 -0.43 -11.29
N LEU A 61 37.50 -1.56 -10.60
CA LEU A 61 36.68 -2.76 -10.88
C LEU A 61 35.20 -2.54 -10.54
N VAL A 62 34.89 -1.87 -9.43
CA VAL A 62 33.51 -1.55 -9.07
C VAL A 62 32.89 -0.61 -10.11
N GLU A 63 33.60 0.43 -10.53
CA GLU A 63 33.15 1.34 -11.59
C GLU A 63 32.93 0.61 -12.93
N ALA A 64 33.87 -0.28 -13.30
CA ALA A 64 33.74 -1.13 -14.47
C ALA A 64 32.53 -2.08 -14.38
N LEU A 65 32.26 -2.64 -13.19
CA LEU A 65 31.09 -3.51 -12.98
C LEU A 65 29.80 -2.71 -13.17
N PHE A 66 29.67 -1.56 -12.52
CA PHE A 66 28.48 -0.70 -12.61
C PHE A 66 28.22 -0.25 -14.05
N SER A 67 29.25 0.20 -14.77
CA SER A 67 29.10 0.61 -16.18
C SER A 67 28.75 -0.54 -17.15
N SER A 68 28.92 -1.79 -16.72
CA SER A 68 28.59 -2.98 -17.51
C SER A 68 27.17 -3.51 -17.30
N GLN A 69 26.48 -3.09 -16.24
CA GLN A 69 25.16 -3.57 -15.87
C GLN A 69 24.05 -2.58 -16.26
N ALA A 70 22.81 -3.07 -16.35
CA ALA A 70 21.64 -2.23 -16.59
C ALA A 70 20.96 -1.77 -15.29
N ARG A 71 21.08 -2.56 -14.21
CA ARG A 71 20.36 -2.35 -12.95
C ARG A 71 21.27 -2.57 -11.75
N LEU A 72 20.96 -1.86 -10.65
CA LEU A 72 21.66 -2.02 -9.38
C LEU A 72 21.44 -3.41 -8.77
N THR A 73 20.23 -3.97 -8.86
CA THR A 73 19.92 -5.34 -8.40
C THR A 73 20.88 -6.37 -9.00
N ASP A 74 21.13 -6.30 -10.31
CA ASP A 74 21.99 -7.26 -11.02
C ASP A 74 23.45 -7.14 -10.55
N THR A 75 23.92 -5.91 -10.35
CA THR A 75 25.26 -5.63 -9.81
C THR A 75 25.45 -6.22 -8.42
N PHE A 76 24.51 -5.98 -7.50
CA PHE A 76 24.60 -6.52 -6.15
C PHE A 76 24.45 -8.05 -6.13
N ALA A 77 23.64 -8.63 -7.02
CA ALA A 77 23.52 -10.08 -7.15
C ALA A 77 24.83 -10.73 -7.61
N LEU A 78 25.53 -10.14 -8.59
CA LEU A 78 26.85 -10.62 -9.03
C LEU A 78 27.89 -10.53 -7.92
N LEU A 79 27.91 -9.43 -7.17
CA LEU A 79 28.81 -9.28 -6.01
C LEU A 79 28.47 -10.29 -4.91
N ALA A 80 27.19 -10.50 -4.60
CA ALA A 80 26.75 -11.49 -3.63
C ALA A 80 27.25 -12.90 -4.02
N GLN A 81 27.05 -13.29 -5.27
CA GLN A 81 27.52 -14.56 -5.79
C GLN A 81 29.03 -14.71 -5.66
N ALA A 82 29.80 -13.70 -6.07
CA ALA A 82 31.26 -13.72 -5.99
C ALA A 82 31.75 -13.88 -4.55
N PHE A 83 31.23 -13.07 -3.61
CA PHE A 83 31.62 -13.17 -2.20
C PHE A 83 31.18 -14.48 -1.54
N SER A 84 30.03 -15.05 -1.91
CA SER A 84 29.57 -16.35 -1.41
C SER A 84 30.46 -17.51 -1.84
N THR A 85 31.23 -17.38 -2.92
CA THR A 85 32.21 -18.39 -3.34
C THR A 85 33.58 -18.23 -2.67
N LEU A 86 33.82 -17.11 -1.97
CA LEU A 86 35.10 -16.84 -1.35
C LEU A 86 35.34 -17.82 -0.18
N ARG A 87 36.53 -18.42 -0.13
CA ARG A 87 36.97 -19.31 0.95
C ARG A 87 38.35 -18.88 1.45
N PRO A 88 38.43 -17.85 2.31
CA PRO A 88 39.72 -17.40 2.84
C PRO A 88 40.39 -18.47 3.70
N SER A 89 41.66 -18.77 3.44
CA SER A 89 42.47 -19.67 4.26
C SER A 89 43.11 -18.92 5.44
N THR A 90 42.28 -18.33 6.31
CA THR A 90 42.72 -17.57 7.50
C THR A 90 42.15 -18.17 8.78
N GLU A 91 42.72 -17.82 9.94
CA GLU A 91 42.22 -18.29 11.24
C GLU A 91 40.81 -17.79 11.56
N SER A 92 40.45 -16.60 11.05
CA SER A 92 39.10 -16.05 11.11
C SER A 92 38.58 -15.66 9.72
N PRO A 93 37.98 -16.61 8.98
CA PRO A 93 37.38 -16.36 7.67
C PRO A 93 36.27 -15.31 7.73
N GLY A 94 35.42 -15.34 8.76
CA GLY A 94 34.34 -14.36 8.97
C GLY A 94 34.83 -12.92 9.08
N ASP A 95 35.88 -12.66 9.87
CA ASP A 95 36.47 -11.32 9.98
C ASP A 95 37.14 -10.87 8.68
N THR A 96 37.74 -11.81 7.94
CA THR A 96 38.38 -11.53 6.65
C THR A 96 37.34 -11.11 5.60
N VAL A 97 36.25 -11.87 5.46
CA VAL A 97 35.15 -11.54 4.55
C VAL A 97 34.46 -10.25 4.99
N GLY A 98 34.21 -10.06 6.29
CA GLY A 98 33.60 -8.85 6.82
C GLY A 98 34.38 -7.58 6.47
N ARG A 99 35.71 -7.60 6.62
CA ARG A 99 36.59 -6.47 6.22
C ARG A 99 36.54 -6.21 4.71
N ARG A 100 36.51 -7.26 3.88
CA ARG A 100 36.43 -7.12 2.42
C ARG A 100 35.08 -6.57 1.97
N LEU A 101 33.98 -7.02 2.59
CA LEU A 101 32.64 -6.47 2.35
C LEU A 101 32.58 -4.98 2.72
N ALA A 102 33.11 -4.59 3.90
CA ALA A 102 33.14 -3.19 4.32
C ALA A 102 33.91 -2.30 3.33
N ARG A 103 35.12 -2.72 2.92
CA ARG A 103 35.93 -2.01 1.91
C ARG A 103 35.25 -1.94 0.54
N THR A 104 34.51 -2.98 0.17
CA THR A 104 33.76 -3.00 -1.10
C THR A 104 32.59 -2.04 -1.04
N LEU A 105 31.83 -2.00 0.05
CA LEU A 105 30.78 -0.99 0.25
C LEU A 105 31.36 0.43 0.21
N THR A 106 32.52 0.68 0.84
CA THR A 106 33.22 1.96 0.74
C THR A 106 33.56 2.34 -0.70
N ALA A 107 34.00 1.38 -1.53
CA ALA A 107 34.28 1.62 -2.95
C ALA A 107 33.01 1.80 -3.80
N VAL A 108 31.92 1.13 -3.45
CA VAL A 108 30.62 1.19 -4.13
C VAL A 108 29.92 2.53 -3.93
N ARG A 109 29.99 3.10 -2.72
CA ARG A 109 29.28 4.35 -2.38
C ARG A 109 29.57 5.55 -3.30
N PRO A 110 30.81 5.94 -3.62
CA PRO A 110 31.04 7.03 -4.57
C PRO A 110 30.50 6.72 -5.97
N VAL A 111 30.64 5.48 -6.44
CA VAL A 111 30.12 5.05 -7.75
C VAL A 111 28.59 5.10 -7.78
N LEU A 112 27.91 4.75 -6.68
CA LEU A 112 26.46 4.85 -6.56
C LEU A 112 25.94 6.28 -6.72
N LEU A 113 26.65 7.26 -6.15
CA LEU A 113 26.25 8.67 -6.20
C LEU A 113 26.31 9.25 -7.63
N GLU A 114 27.21 8.74 -8.46
CA GLU A 114 27.40 9.17 -9.86
C GLU A 114 26.64 8.29 -10.86
N SER A 115 26.19 7.11 -10.43
CA SER A 115 25.51 6.15 -11.29
C SER A 115 24.11 6.61 -11.67
N GLU A 116 23.74 6.41 -12.94
CA GLU A 116 22.37 6.58 -13.47
C GLU A 116 21.60 5.25 -13.60
N LEU A 117 22.15 4.14 -13.10
CA LEU A 117 21.51 2.83 -13.21
C LEU A 117 20.16 2.80 -12.50
N GLU A 118 19.18 2.16 -13.13
CA GLU A 118 17.90 1.87 -12.50
C GLU A 118 18.09 0.97 -11.27
N ALA A 119 17.24 1.13 -10.26
CA ALA A 119 17.29 0.29 -9.06
C ALA A 119 17.12 -1.20 -9.40
N GLY A 120 16.12 -1.52 -10.23
CA GLY A 120 15.65 -2.90 -10.45
C GLY A 120 14.74 -3.39 -9.32
N ASP A 121 14.01 -4.48 -9.58
CA ASP A 121 13.12 -5.07 -8.59
C ASP A 121 13.91 -5.74 -7.47
N GLY A 122 13.43 -5.62 -6.22
CA GLY A 122 14.03 -6.30 -5.07
C GLY A 122 15.44 -5.83 -4.70
N LEU A 123 15.80 -4.57 -5.00
CA LEU A 123 17.13 -4.02 -4.69
C LEU A 123 17.51 -4.16 -3.22
N GLY A 124 16.56 -3.93 -2.29
CA GLY A 124 16.79 -4.10 -0.85
C GLY A 124 17.23 -5.52 -0.48
N ARG A 125 16.56 -6.53 -1.04
CA ARG A 125 16.93 -7.95 -0.86
C ARG A 125 18.25 -8.32 -1.50
N ALA A 126 18.57 -7.75 -2.66
CA ALA A 126 19.87 -7.97 -3.31
C ALA A 126 21.01 -7.39 -2.47
N LEU A 127 20.83 -6.19 -1.90
CA LEU A 127 21.81 -5.57 -1.01
C LEU A 127 21.95 -6.35 0.31
N GLU A 128 20.85 -6.80 0.91
CA GLU A 128 20.91 -7.67 2.09
C GLU A 128 21.65 -8.96 1.78
N SER A 129 21.34 -9.61 0.65
CA SER A 129 22.01 -10.85 0.22
C SER A 129 23.50 -10.67 -0.01
N PHE A 130 23.91 -9.52 -0.59
CA PHE A 130 25.32 -9.18 -0.79
C PHE A 130 26.12 -9.17 0.52
N VAL A 131 25.52 -8.73 1.62
CA VAL A 131 26.18 -8.69 2.93
C VAL A 131 26.00 -10.01 3.70
N ALA A 132 24.78 -10.54 3.75
CA ALA A 132 24.40 -11.62 4.64
C ALA A 132 24.76 -13.02 4.13
N ALA A 133 24.67 -13.26 2.82
CA ALA A 133 24.93 -14.59 2.27
C ALA A 133 26.39 -15.03 2.43
N PRO A 134 27.41 -14.19 2.14
CA PRO A 134 28.81 -14.59 2.34
C PRO A 134 29.14 -14.92 3.79
N LEU A 135 28.60 -14.16 4.74
CA LEU A 135 28.84 -14.38 6.18
C LEU A 135 28.08 -15.59 6.73
N SER A 136 27.04 -16.03 6.03
CA SER A 136 26.34 -17.28 6.36
C SER A 136 27.16 -18.50 5.95
N GLU A 137 27.98 -18.37 4.89
CA GLU A 137 28.89 -19.42 4.39
C GLU A 137 30.17 -19.55 5.21
N VAL A 138 30.81 -18.43 5.58
CA VAL A 138 32.12 -18.44 6.26
C VAL A 138 32.04 -18.21 7.78
N GLY A 139 30.83 -17.96 8.30
CA GLY A 139 30.59 -17.57 9.68
C GLY A 139 30.65 -16.05 9.90
N ARG A 140 30.02 -15.61 10.98
CA ARG A 140 29.95 -14.18 11.34
C ARG A 140 31.32 -13.67 11.82
N PRO A 141 31.67 -12.40 11.52
CA PRO A 141 32.82 -11.73 12.12
C PRO A 141 32.76 -11.79 13.65
N GLN A 142 33.88 -12.06 14.30
CA GLN A 142 34.00 -12.14 15.76
C GLN A 142 34.55 -10.83 16.34
N GLU A 143 35.35 -10.09 15.58
CA GLU A 143 35.86 -8.79 16.00
C GLU A 143 34.77 -7.73 15.97
N GLU A 144 34.47 -7.13 17.13
CA GLU A 144 33.49 -6.04 17.24
C GLU A 144 33.80 -4.88 16.28
N LYS A 145 35.09 -4.55 16.12
CA LYS A 145 35.53 -3.51 15.18
C LYS A 145 35.08 -3.81 13.75
N VAL A 146 35.21 -5.07 13.29
CA VAL A 146 34.82 -5.50 11.95
C VAL A 146 33.30 -5.48 11.81
N GLN A 147 32.56 -5.95 12.82
CA GLN A 147 31.10 -5.89 12.84
C GLN A 147 30.58 -4.45 12.70
N VAL A 148 31.15 -3.53 13.50
CA VAL A 148 30.78 -2.10 13.51
C VAL A 148 31.16 -1.42 12.20
N GLU A 149 32.33 -1.69 11.63
CA GLU A 149 32.77 -1.11 10.37
C GLU A 149 31.91 -1.58 9.20
N LEU A 150 31.60 -2.88 9.14
CA LEU A 150 30.69 -3.42 8.13
C LEU A 150 29.27 -2.84 8.27
N ALA A 151 28.73 -2.79 9.48
CA ALA A 151 27.42 -2.20 9.73
C ALA A 151 27.38 -0.72 9.35
N ARG A 152 28.45 0.05 9.63
CA ARG A 152 28.56 1.45 9.23
C ARG A 152 28.44 1.61 7.73
N GLU A 153 29.27 0.89 6.96
CA GLU A 153 29.30 1.05 5.50
C GLU A 153 28.00 0.53 4.87
N ALA A 154 27.39 -0.51 5.42
CA ALA A 154 26.09 -1.00 4.99
C ALA A 154 24.98 0.06 5.20
N LEU A 155 24.88 0.64 6.40
CA LEU A 155 23.88 1.68 6.71
C LEU A 155 24.07 2.94 5.85
N LEU A 156 25.32 3.36 5.62
CA LEU A 156 25.61 4.48 4.74
C LEU A 156 25.28 4.17 3.27
N THR A 157 25.44 2.92 2.83
CA THR A 157 25.04 2.50 1.48
C THR A 157 23.53 2.55 1.31
N ILE A 158 22.75 2.12 2.32
CA ILE A 158 21.27 2.26 2.31
C ILE A 158 20.89 3.75 2.17
N HIS A 159 21.52 4.62 2.97
CA HIS A 159 21.27 6.06 2.92
C HIS A 159 21.55 6.63 1.52
N ASP A 160 22.72 6.34 0.96
CA ASP A 160 23.11 6.84 -0.36
C ASP A 160 22.16 6.33 -1.47
N LEU A 161 21.70 5.07 -1.37
CA LEU A 161 20.69 4.51 -2.28
C LEU A 161 19.34 5.21 -2.18
N VAL A 162 18.79 5.35 -0.98
CA VAL A 162 17.50 6.02 -0.76
C VAL A 162 17.55 7.48 -1.23
N ARG A 163 18.69 8.15 -1.03
CA ARG A 163 18.87 9.54 -1.44
C ARG A 163 19.01 9.76 -2.93
N THR A 164 19.56 8.79 -3.65
CA THR A 164 19.81 8.87 -5.10
C THR A 164 18.77 8.15 -5.95
N ARG A 165 18.03 7.19 -5.37
CA ARG A 165 16.99 6.40 -6.03
C ARG A 165 15.66 6.60 -5.31
N ILE A 166 14.98 7.68 -5.66
CA ILE A 166 13.68 8.05 -5.06
C ILE A 166 12.66 6.90 -5.19
N SER A 167 12.74 6.08 -6.24
CA SER A 167 11.84 4.94 -6.47
C SER A 167 11.85 3.89 -5.35
N VAL A 168 12.93 3.79 -4.57
CA VAL A 168 13.07 2.81 -3.48
C VAL A 168 12.99 3.46 -2.08
N SER A 169 12.84 4.77 -1.98
CA SER A 169 12.82 5.45 -0.67
C SER A 169 11.61 5.04 0.18
N ALA A 170 10.49 4.71 -0.46
CA ALA A 170 9.28 4.26 0.22
C ALA A 170 9.18 2.73 0.31
N ASP A 171 10.18 1.99 -0.18
CA ASP A 171 10.21 0.52 -0.15
C ASP A 171 10.77 0.05 1.21
N PRO A 172 9.97 -0.65 2.05
CA PRO A 172 10.44 -1.19 3.33
C PRO A 172 11.58 -2.20 3.18
N GLU A 173 11.64 -2.95 2.07
CA GLU A 173 12.70 -3.95 1.84
C GLU A 173 14.08 -3.28 1.75
N MET A 174 14.15 -2.02 1.29
CA MET A 174 15.40 -1.26 1.19
C MET A 174 16.08 -1.06 2.56
N TYR A 175 15.29 -1.02 3.64
CA TYR A 175 15.79 -0.85 4.99
C TYR A 175 16.05 -2.17 5.72
N GLY A 176 15.67 -3.31 5.15
CA GLY A 176 15.75 -4.63 5.79
C GLY A 176 17.16 -5.01 6.25
N LEU A 177 18.20 -4.61 5.51
CA LEU A 177 19.61 -4.82 5.88
C LEU A 177 19.95 -4.17 7.23
N ALA A 178 19.28 -3.08 7.65
CA ALA A 178 19.51 -2.49 8.97
C ALA A 178 19.19 -3.48 10.11
N ALA A 179 18.16 -4.32 9.95
CA ALA A 179 17.83 -5.35 10.94
C ALA A 179 18.93 -6.43 11.01
N TYR A 180 19.52 -6.80 9.87
CA TYR A 180 20.67 -7.70 9.85
C TYR A 180 21.89 -7.08 10.53
N CYS A 181 22.24 -5.83 10.21
CA CYS A 181 23.34 -5.12 10.85
C CYS A 181 23.14 -4.99 12.37
N ARG A 182 21.91 -4.78 12.83
CA ARG A 182 21.60 -4.75 14.27
C ARG A 182 21.92 -6.09 14.93
N ARG A 183 21.50 -7.21 14.32
CA ARG A 183 21.80 -8.57 14.81
C ARG A 183 23.30 -8.86 14.78
N LEU A 184 24.02 -8.36 13.76
CA LEU A 184 25.46 -8.50 13.64
C LEU A 184 26.19 -7.83 14.82
N CYS A 185 25.73 -6.65 15.25
CA CYS A 185 26.28 -5.91 16.39
C CYS A 185 25.69 -6.31 17.76
N GLY A 186 25.12 -7.52 17.90
CA GLY A 186 24.63 -8.05 19.18
C GLY A 186 23.13 -7.82 19.48
N GLY A 187 22.37 -7.17 18.60
CA GLY A 187 20.90 -7.18 18.59
C GLY A 187 20.19 -6.25 19.59
N HIS A 188 20.80 -5.94 20.73
CA HIS A 188 20.13 -5.19 21.82
C HIS A 188 20.09 -3.68 21.56
N VAL A 189 21.25 -3.05 21.46
CA VAL A 189 21.42 -1.59 21.31
C VAL A 189 22.47 -1.35 20.24
N TRP A 190 22.25 -0.32 19.43
CA TRP A 190 23.23 0.09 18.43
C TRP A 190 24.50 0.63 19.08
N PRO A 191 25.69 0.20 18.61
CA PRO A 191 26.96 0.80 19.02
C PRO A 191 26.96 2.33 18.86
N PRO A 192 27.47 3.11 19.84
CA PRO A 192 27.44 4.58 19.79
C PRO A 192 28.10 5.18 18.54
N SER A 193 29.09 4.46 17.98
CA SER A 193 29.80 4.86 16.77
C SER A 193 28.93 4.84 15.50
N LEU A 194 27.78 4.16 15.52
CA LEU A 194 26.81 4.08 14.41
C LEU A 194 25.71 5.13 14.49
N ARG A 195 25.69 5.96 15.54
CA ARG A 195 24.64 6.97 15.75
C ARG A 195 24.46 7.92 14.56
N LYS A 196 25.55 8.41 13.96
CA LYS A 196 25.48 9.32 12.80
C LYS A 196 24.79 8.69 11.57
N PRO A 197 25.22 7.50 11.07
CA PRO A 197 24.49 6.79 10.03
C PRO A 197 23.01 6.51 10.37
N LEU A 198 22.72 6.11 11.61
CA LEU A 198 21.36 5.80 12.04
C LEU A 198 20.47 7.04 12.05
N ASP A 199 20.94 8.17 12.58
CA ASP A 199 20.19 9.42 12.59
C ASP A 199 19.81 9.86 11.15
N ARG A 200 20.71 9.65 10.16
CA ARG A 200 20.42 9.91 8.74
C ARG A 200 19.31 9.03 8.20
N LEU A 201 19.39 7.72 8.44
CA LEU A 201 18.38 6.77 7.99
C LEU A 201 17.03 6.99 8.68
N VAL A 202 17.04 7.37 9.96
CA VAL A 202 15.82 7.77 10.67
C VAL A 202 15.17 8.95 9.95
N THR A 203 15.94 9.97 9.55
CA THR A 203 15.41 11.07 8.73
C THR A 203 14.84 10.58 7.41
N ASP A 204 15.56 9.73 6.67
CA ASP A 204 15.09 9.20 5.38
C ASP A 204 13.76 8.44 5.51
N VAL A 205 13.64 7.56 6.51
CA VAL A 205 12.40 6.80 6.78
C VAL A 205 11.27 7.73 7.20
N CYS A 206 11.53 8.74 8.02
CA CYS A 206 10.53 9.74 8.39
C CYS A 206 10.00 10.49 7.15
N GLU A 207 10.89 10.90 6.24
CA GLU A 207 10.52 11.56 5.00
C GLU A 207 9.65 10.64 4.11
N ALA A 208 10.01 9.36 4.01
CA ALA A 208 9.23 8.36 3.28
C ALA A 208 7.83 8.15 3.88
N ILE A 209 7.73 8.07 5.22
CA ILE A 209 6.45 7.97 5.92
C ILE A 209 5.57 9.21 5.65
N VAL A 210 6.15 10.41 5.69
CA VAL A 210 5.41 11.66 5.38
C VAL A 210 4.96 11.69 3.92
N LEU A 211 5.82 11.28 2.99
CA LEU A 211 5.51 11.22 1.57
C LEU A 211 4.29 10.30 1.30
N LEU A 212 4.29 9.10 1.86
CA LEU A 212 3.16 8.16 1.74
C LEU A 212 1.92 8.68 2.47
N GLY A 213 2.10 9.29 3.64
CA GLY A 213 1.00 9.88 4.40
C GLY A 213 0.27 10.98 3.63
N ARG A 214 0.99 11.80 2.86
CA ARG A 214 0.39 12.81 1.95
C ARG A 214 -0.41 12.19 0.81
N GLN A 215 -0.14 10.93 0.48
CA GLN A 215 -0.89 10.14 -0.51
C GLN A 215 -2.01 9.31 0.13
N ASP A 216 -2.37 9.60 1.39
CA ASP A 216 -3.42 8.90 2.14
C ASP A 216 -3.07 7.42 2.44
N GLN A 217 -1.77 7.08 2.45
CA GLN A 217 -1.29 5.72 2.68
C GLN A 217 -0.63 5.56 4.05
N CYS A 218 -1.05 4.53 4.79
CA CYS A 218 -0.42 4.10 6.04
C CYS A 218 0.41 2.84 5.78
N HIS A 219 1.73 2.92 5.92
CA HIS A 219 2.64 1.79 5.68
C HIS A 219 3.28 1.30 6.98
N GLN A 220 2.73 0.23 7.57
CA GLN A 220 3.17 -0.29 8.87
C GLN A 220 4.62 -0.77 8.84
N GLU A 221 5.04 -1.41 7.75
CA GLU A 221 6.39 -1.96 7.62
C GLU A 221 7.46 -0.87 7.71
N LEU A 222 7.24 0.34 7.18
CA LEU A 222 8.20 1.45 7.34
C LEU A 222 8.31 1.92 8.79
N VAL A 223 7.20 1.93 9.54
CA VAL A 223 7.21 2.24 10.97
C VAL A 223 7.94 1.14 11.76
N ASP A 224 7.82 -0.11 11.33
CA ASP A 224 8.55 -1.22 11.94
C ASP A 224 10.06 -1.10 11.65
N GLN A 225 10.45 -0.67 10.45
CA GLN A 225 11.85 -0.33 10.13
C GLN A 225 12.36 0.85 10.97
N LEU A 226 11.54 1.88 11.19
CA LEU A 226 11.88 2.99 12.09
C LEU A 226 12.16 2.48 13.53
N ALA A 227 11.42 1.47 14.00
CA ALA A 227 11.66 0.84 15.30
C ALA A 227 13.00 0.08 15.35
N VAL A 228 13.41 -0.56 14.26
CA VAL A 228 14.74 -1.20 14.15
C VAL A 228 15.84 -0.15 14.29
N LEU A 229 15.70 1.01 13.65
CA LEU A 229 16.70 2.09 13.65
C LEU A 229 16.79 2.84 14.98
N CYS A 230 15.69 2.97 15.73
CA CYS A 230 15.60 3.84 16.91
C CYS A 230 16.03 3.21 18.26
N ASP A 231 16.76 2.10 18.27
CA ASP A 231 17.11 1.27 19.45
C ASP A 231 15.91 0.66 20.20
N TYR A 232 14.89 1.46 20.50
CA TYR A 232 13.74 1.12 21.34
C TYR A 232 12.41 1.47 20.64
N PRO A 233 11.38 0.62 20.76
CA PRO A 233 10.05 0.91 20.24
C PRO A 233 9.46 2.23 20.77
N GLU A 234 9.76 2.61 22.01
CA GLU A 234 9.30 3.86 22.61
C GLU A 234 9.84 5.08 21.88
N ARG A 235 11.12 5.04 21.44
CA ARG A 235 11.73 6.13 20.67
C ARG A 235 11.10 6.23 19.29
N ALA A 236 10.87 5.12 18.60
CA ALA A 236 10.17 5.13 17.31
C ALA A 236 8.73 5.66 17.43
N ARG A 237 8.02 5.33 18.52
CA ARG A 237 6.69 5.92 18.81
C ARG A 237 6.77 7.42 19.08
N ALA A 238 7.80 7.88 19.81
CA ALA A 238 8.01 9.31 20.04
C ALA A 238 8.25 10.06 18.72
N VAL A 239 9.11 9.51 17.85
CA VAL A 239 9.36 10.05 16.50
C VAL A 239 8.08 10.05 15.66
N SER A 240 7.29 8.96 15.70
CA SER A 240 6.02 8.89 14.95
C SER A 240 5.01 9.95 15.41
N ARG A 241 4.89 10.20 16.72
CA ARG A 241 4.07 11.29 17.26
C ARG A 241 4.60 12.67 16.86
N GLU A 242 5.92 12.82 16.81
CA GLU A 242 6.55 14.06 16.36
C GLU A 242 6.24 14.35 14.88
N ILE A 243 6.20 13.32 14.03
CA ILE A 243 5.75 13.44 12.64
C ILE A 243 4.29 13.95 12.59
N ALA A 244 3.38 13.30 13.34
CA ALA A 244 1.97 13.69 13.36
C ALA A 244 1.77 15.14 13.85
N ALA A 245 2.57 15.59 14.81
CA ALA A 245 2.53 16.96 15.34
C ALA A 245 3.13 18.00 14.37
N LYS A 246 4.24 17.65 13.69
CA LYS A 246 4.92 18.55 12.74
C LYS A 246 4.19 18.69 11.41
N HIS A 247 3.36 17.72 11.05
CA HIS A 247 2.67 17.67 9.76
C HIS A 247 1.13 17.70 9.93
N PRO A 248 0.55 18.85 10.32
CA PRO A 248 -0.90 18.99 10.45
C PRO A 248 -1.64 18.88 9.12
N GLU A 249 -0.94 18.97 7.99
CA GLU A 249 -1.49 18.76 6.64
C GLU A 249 -1.84 17.30 6.34
N LEU A 250 -1.36 16.34 7.14
CA LEU A 250 -1.65 14.92 6.94
C LEU A 250 -3.12 14.61 7.28
N PRO A 251 -3.74 13.67 6.54
CA PRO A 251 -5.09 13.19 6.84
C PRO A 251 -5.23 12.76 8.31
N GLU A 252 -6.37 13.05 8.92
CA GLU A 252 -6.61 12.77 10.36
C GLU A 252 -6.36 11.30 10.70
N HIS A 253 -6.78 10.37 9.83
CA HIS A 253 -6.60 8.95 10.06
C HIS A 253 -5.11 8.51 10.00
N VAL A 254 -4.29 9.18 9.19
CA VAL A 254 -2.83 8.94 9.10
C VAL A 254 -2.15 9.46 10.37
N ARG A 255 -2.53 10.65 10.85
CA ARG A 255 -2.04 11.21 12.13
C ARG A 255 -2.44 10.33 13.31
N ASP A 256 -3.70 9.91 13.38
CA ASP A 256 -4.21 8.95 14.36
C ASP A 256 -3.41 7.63 14.34
N TRP A 257 -3.06 7.13 13.15
CA TRP A 257 -2.24 5.93 12.97
C TRP A 257 -0.83 6.12 13.53
N LEU A 258 -0.16 7.24 13.20
CA LEU A 258 1.17 7.57 13.69
C LEU A 258 1.21 7.75 15.21
N GLU A 259 0.17 8.34 15.80
CA GLU A 259 0.10 8.57 17.25
C GLU A 259 -0.11 7.28 18.05
N ARG A 260 -1.00 6.41 17.55
CA ARG A 260 -1.43 5.19 18.26
C ARG A 260 -0.66 3.94 17.84
N GLY A 261 0.11 4.02 16.75
CA GLY A 261 0.92 2.94 16.20
C GLY A 261 0.10 1.76 15.67
N ARG A 262 -1.19 1.97 15.34
CA ARG A 262 -2.08 0.95 14.79
C ARG A 262 -3.00 1.59 13.77
N ARG A 263 -3.12 0.96 12.60
CA ARG A 263 -4.07 1.40 11.58
C ARG A 263 -5.44 1.29 12.23
N ARG A 264 -6.17 2.42 12.31
CA ARG A 264 -7.59 2.37 12.66
C ARG A 264 -8.21 1.58 11.51
N VAL A 265 -8.55 0.32 11.77
CA VAL A 265 -9.50 -0.38 10.91
C VAL A 265 -10.74 0.50 11.00
N VAL A 266 -10.96 1.31 9.97
CA VAL A 266 -12.28 1.87 9.73
C VAL A 266 -13.12 0.61 9.67
N LYS A 267 -13.85 0.31 10.75
CA LYS A 267 -14.88 -0.71 10.71
C LYS A 267 -15.72 -0.26 9.54
N ALA A 268 -15.64 -0.97 8.41
CA ALA A 268 -16.76 -1.01 7.50
C ALA A 268 -17.96 -1.20 8.42
N ALA A 269 -18.93 -0.29 8.35
CA ALA A 269 -20.18 -0.49 9.06
C ALA A 269 -20.55 -1.96 8.83
N SER A 270 -20.74 -2.73 9.90
CA SER A 270 -20.92 -4.18 9.76
C SER A 270 -21.99 -4.42 8.70
N ASP A 271 -21.90 -5.51 7.93
CA ASP A 271 -22.94 -5.80 6.94
C ASP A 271 -24.35 -5.73 7.57
N ALA A 272 -24.46 -6.07 8.86
CA ALA A 272 -25.66 -5.85 9.66
C ALA A 272 -26.10 -4.38 9.86
N ALA A 273 -25.17 -3.43 10.03
CA ALA A 273 -25.47 -2.00 10.10
C ALA A 273 -25.82 -1.40 8.72
N VAL A 274 -25.16 -1.88 7.66
CA VAL A 274 -25.50 -1.51 6.27
C VAL A 274 -26.88 -2.04 5.89
N GLU A 275 -27.17 -3.30 6.23
CA GLU A 275 -28.46 -3.94 6.00
C GLU A 275 -29.58 -3.31 6.86
N ALA A 276 -29.28 -2.91 8.10
CA ALA A 276 -30.23 -2.19 8.95
C ALA A 276 -30.56 -0.80 8.40
N ALA A 277 -29.55 -0.05 7.93
CA ALA A 277 -29.77 1.24 7.28
C ALA A 277 -30.53 1.09 5.96
N ALA A 278 -30.21 0.08 5.15
CA ALA A 278 -30.93 -0.24 3.91
C ALA A 278 -32.39 -0.64 4.18
N SER A 279 -32.65 -1.42 5.24
CA SER A 279 -34.00 -1.82 5.65
C SER A 279 -34.84 -0.63 6.14
N SER A 280 -34.24 0.27 6.92
CA SER A 280 -34.91 1.50 7.38
C SER A 280 -35.20 2.47 6.22
N ALA A 281 -34.31 2.54 5.23
CA ALA A 281 -34.54 3.29 4.01
C ALA A 281 -35.70 2.68 3.19
N ASP A 282 -35.81 1.35 3.12
CA ASP A 282 -36.90 0.68 2.42
C ASP A 282 -38.26 0.87 3.07
N GLU A 283 -38.32 0.88 4.41
CA GLU A 283 -39.53 1.25 5.14
C GLU A 283 -39.97 2.68 4.81
N SER A 284 -39.02 3.63 4.82
CA SER A 284 -39.30 5.03 4.50
C SER A 284 -39.79 5.23 3.06
N ILE A 285 -39.16 4.54 2.10
CA ILE A 285 -39.58 4.57 0.69
C ILE A 285 -40.94 3.89 0.51
N GLY A 286 -41.20 2.79 1.23
CA GLY A 286 -42.48 2.10 1.26
C GLY A 286 -43.64 2.97 1.74
N LEU A 287 -43.44 3.69 2.84
CA LEU A 287 -44.42 4.63 3.36
C LEU A 287 -44.65 5.80 2.39
N ALA A 288 -43.58 6.31 1.76
CA ALA A 288 -43.68 7.36 0.75
C ALA A 288 -44.44 6.89 -0.50
N LEU A 289 -44.24 5.63 -0.93
CA LEU A 289 -44.99 5.01 -2.03
C LEU A 289 -46.48 4.94 -1.72
N GLN A 290 -46.84 4.54 -0.49
CA GLN A 290 -48.22 4.48 -0.07
C GLN A 290 -48.88 5.86 -0.06
N ALA A 291 -48.18 6.87 0.50
CA ALA A 291 -48.65 8.25 0.51
C ALA A 291 -48.80 8.81 -0.92
N ALA A 292 -47.85 8.52 -1.81
CA ALA A 292 -47.91 8.91 -3.22
C ALA A 292 -49.13 8.32 -3.94
N ARG A 293 -49.46 7.05 -3.67
CA ARG A 293 -50.62 6.37 -4.27
C ARG A 293 -51.95 6.96 -3.76
N GLN A 294 -52.06 7.23 -2.46
CA GLN A 294 -53.21 7.91 -1.88
C GLN A 294 -53.38 9.33 -2.43
N LEU A 295 -52.27 10.07 -2.54
CA LEU A 295 -52.25 11.42 -3.09
C LEU A 295 -52.66 11.45 -4.56
N ARG A 296 -52.24 10.45 -5.36
CA ARG A 296 -52.66 10.32 -6.76
C ARG A 296 -54.17 10.05 -6.87
N GLN A 297 -54.70 9.12 -6.07
CA GLN A 297 -56.15 8.83 -6.06
C GLN A 297 -56.98 10.06 -5.67
N ALA A 298 -56.55 10.79 -4.63
CA ALA A 298 -57.22 12.02 -4.22
C ALA A 298 -57.08 13.13 -5.28
N GLY A 299 -55.90 13.29 -5.87
CA GLY A 299 -55.63 14.26 -6.93
C GLY A 299 -56.46 14.01 -8.19
N ASP A 300 -56.54 12.77 -8.65
CA ASP A 300 -57.34 12.38 -9.83
C ASP A 300 -58.83 12.64 -9.60
N ALA A 301 -59.33 12.37 -8.38
CA ALA A 301 -60.73 12.64 -8.01
C ALA A 301 -61.05 14.14 -7.92
N LEU A 302 -60.10 14.96 -7.48
CA LEU A 302 -60.29 16.39 -7.27
C LEU A 302 -60.00 17.25 -8.51
N ARG A 303 -59.14 16.79 -9.43
CA ARG A 303 -58.63 17.61 -10.54
C ARG A 303 -59.73 18.21 -11.40
N ALA A 304 -60.64 17.38 -11.93
CA ALA A 304 -61.68 17.87 -12.84
C ALA A 304 -62.72 18.77 -12.15
N PRO A 305 -63.27 18.41 -10.96
CA PRO A 305 -64.17 19.30 -10.23
C PRO A 305 -63.53 20.63 -9.84
N LEU A 306 -62.29 20.60 -9.34
CA LEU A 306 -61.60 21.78 -8.83
C LEU A 306 -61.18 22.72 -9.97
N HIS A 307 -60.84 22.18 -11.15
CA HIS A 307 -60.61 22.98 -12.34
C HIS A 307 -61.88 23.70 -12.79
N ALA A 308 -63.00 22.99 -12.93
CA ALA A 308 -64.28 23.56 -13.38
C ALA A 308 -64.80 24.65 -12.42
N THR A 309 -64.93 24.30 -11.14
CA THR A 309 -64.43 25.07 -9.99
C THR A 309 -63.89 26.48 -10.25
N LEU A 310 -62.57 26.52 -10.32
CA LEU A 310 -61.76 27.73 -10.39
C LEU A 310 -61.94 28.48 -11.72
N GLU A 311 -62.19 27.80 -12.83
CA GLU A 311 -62.46 28.47 -14.11
C GLU A 311 -63.66 29.41 -14.05
N ILE A 312 -64.70 29.04 -13.29
CA ILE A 312 -65.94 29.83 -13.17
C ILE A 312 -65.79 30.97 -12.17
N TYR A 313 -65.21 30.70 -10.99
CA TYR A 313 -65.24 31.64 -9.87
C TYR A 313 -63.94 32.43 -9.67
N GLU A 314 -62.77 31.83 -9.94
CA GLU A 314 -61.45 32.45 -9.73
C GLU A 314 -60.44 32.04 -10.83
N PRO A 315 -60.61 32.54 -12.07
CA PRO A 315 -59.85 32.07 -13.24
C PRO A 315 -58.34 32.33 -13.12
N ASN A 316 -57.93 33.30 -12.31
CA ASN A 316 -56.52 33.61 -12.06
C ASN A 316 -55.79 32.50 -11.26
N LEU A 317 -56.51 31.69 -10.47
CA LEU A 317 -55.94 30.60 -9.69
C LEU A 317 -55.95 29.25 -10.42
N ALA A 318 -56.76 29.11 -11.48
CA ALA A 318 -56.89 27.85 -12.22
C ALA A 318 -55.55 27.34 -12.82
N PRO A 319 -54.68 28.18 -13.43
CA PRO A 319 -53.38 27.72 -13.93
C PRO A 319 -52.45 27.24 -12.81
N ALA A 320 -52.40 27.96 -11.68
CA ALA A 320 -51.53 27.62 -10.55
C ALA A 320 -51.98 26.32 -9.85
N ALA A 321 -53.28 26.10 -9.70
CA ALA A 321 -53.84 24.87 -9.14
C ALA A 321 -53.57 23.67 -10.05
N THR A 322 -53.68 23.85 -11.38
CA THR A 322 -53.41 22.81 -12.37
C THR A 322 -51.94 22.38 -12.36
N GLU A 323 -51.03 23.36 -12.35
CA GLU A 323 -49.57 23.14 -12.26
C GLU A 323 -49.20 22.40 -10.96
N LEU A 324 -49.80 22.76 -9.83
CA LEU A 324 -49.57 22.07 -8.56
C LEU A 324 -49.99 20.59 -8.66
N MET A 325 -51.18 20.30 -9.20
CA MET A 325 -51.65 18.93 -9.39
C MET A 325 -50.75 18.13 -10.34
N ASP A 326 -50.23 18.77 -11.39
CA ASP A 326 -49.30 18.12 -12.32
C ASP A 326 -47.95 17.81 -11.67
N ARG A 327 -47.39 18.72 -10.86
CA ARG A 327 -46.18 18.46 -10.07
C ARG A 327 -46.36 17.34 -9.05
N VAL A 328 -47.50 17.30 -8.38
CA VAL A 328 -47.85 16.21 -7.45
C VAL A 328 -47.88 14.86 -8.17
N ARG A 329 -48.43 14.82 -9.39
CA ARG A 329 -48.43 13.60 -10.22
C ARG A 329 -47.02 13.15 -10.61
N VAL A 330 -46.16 14.09 -11.02
CA VAL A 330 -44.75 13.79 -11.35
C VAL A 330 -44.01 13.24 -10.14
N LEU A 331 -44.18 13.86 -8.96
CA LEU A 331 -43.56 13.38 -7.72
C LEU A 331 -44.01 11.95 -7.39
N ALA A 332 -45.30 11.65 -7.54
CA ALA A 332 -45.82 10.30 -7.30
C ALA A 332 -45.19 9.27 -8.26
N VAL A 333 -44.96 9.62 -9.54
CA VAL A 333 -44.30 8.74 -10.51
C VAL A 333 -42.83 8.51 -10.13
N GLN A 334 -42.12 9.55 -9.69
CA GLN A 334 -40.72 9.41 -9.26
C GLN A 334 -40.58 8.52 -8.02
N LEU A 335 -41.52 8.61 -7.08
CA LEU A 335 -41.56 7.74 -5.90
C LEU A 335 -41.86 6.28 -6.27
N GLU A 336 -42.77 6.03 -7.23
CA GLU A 336 -43.01 4.69 -7.77
C GLU A 336 -41.76 4.09 -8.44
N GLN A 337 -41.02 4.88 -9.22
CA GLN A 337 -39.77 4.45 -9.83
C GLN A 337 -38.68 4.15 -8.79
N ALA A 338 -38.54 4.99 -7.77
CA ALA A 338 -37.60 4.78 -6.68
C ALA A 338 -37.91 3.49 -5.90
N ALA A 339 -39.20 3.23 -5.63
CA ALA A 339 -39.65 1.99 -5.02
C ALA A 339 -39.37 0.77 -5.91
N GLN A 340 -39.62 0.87 -7.22
CA GLN A 340 -39.38 -0.22 -8.17
C GLN A 340 -37.89 -0.59 -8.27
N MET A 341 -36.98 0.40 -8.28
CA MET A 341 -35.53 0.15 -8.27
C MET A 341 -35.07 -0.60 -7.01
N ARG A 342 -35.80 -0.48 -5.90
CA ARG A 342 -35.56 -1.18 -4.64
C ARG A 342 -36.35 -2.49 -4.51
N GLY A 343 -37.09 -2.87 -5.55
CA GLY A 343 -37.95 -4.05 -5.57
C GLY A 343 -39.12 -3.95 -4.60
N LEU A 344 -39.61 -2.75 -4.27
CA LEU A 344 -40.72 -2.53 -3.35
C LEU A 344 -42.05 -2.41 -4.11
N GLY A 345 -43.12 -2.92 -3.51
CA GLY A 345 -44.48 -2.85 -4.03
C GLY A 345 -45.52 -2.85 -2.93
N LEU A 346 -46.77 -2.59 -3.31
CA LEU A 346 -47.91 -2.57 -2.39
C LEU A 346 -48.75 -3.83 -2.59
N HIS A 347 -49.10 -4.49 -1.49
CA HIS A 347 -49.99 -5.64 -1.47
C HIS A 347 -51.33 -5.28 -0.81
N GLY A 348 -52.42 -5.60 -1.49
CA GLY A 348 -53.78 -5.15 -1.17
C GLY A 348 -54.08 -3.75 -1.68
N ALA A 349 -55.28 -3.52 -2.21
CA ALA A 349 -55.79 -2.20 -2.55
C ALA A 349 -56.72 -1.69 -1.45
N VAL A 350 -56.68 -0.39 -1.16
CA VAL A 350 -57.60 0.21 -0.17
C VAL A 350 -59.04 -0.08 -0.59
N GLY A 351 -59.81 -0.67 0.32
CA GLY A 351 -61.19 -1.06 0.12
C GLY A 351 -61.42 -2.47 -0.46
N GLU A 352 -60.36 -3.18 -0.81
CA GLU A 352 -60.41 -4.58 -1.26
C GLU A 352 -60.72 -5.51 -0.08
N GLU A 353 -61.57 -6.51 -0.31
CA GLU A 353 -61.82 -7.60 0.65
C GLU A 353 -60.81 -8.72 0.41
N ILE A 354 -59.98 -9.00 1.41
CA ILE A 354 -58.93 -10.01 1.32
C ILE A 354 -59.04 -11.01 2.46
N GLU A 355 -58.55 -12.23 2.22
CA GLU A 355 -58.39 -13.21 3.29
C GLU A 355 -57.28 -12.77 4.26
N MET A 356 -57.58 -12.76 5.55
CA MET A 356 -56.71 -12.21 6.58
C MET A 356 -55.44 -13.07 6.72
N SER A 357 -54.30 -12.47 6.40
CA SER A 357 -52.98 -13.06 6.61
C SER A 357 -52.18 -12.24 7.62
N ALA A 358 -51.94 -12.83 8.80
CA ALA A 358 -51.13 -12.21 9.86
C ALA A 358 -49.67 -11.92 9.43
N LYS A 359 -49.22 -12.52 8.32
CA LYS A 359 -47.94 -12.21 7.70
C LYS A 359 -47.93 -10.78 7.16
N TYR A 360 -48.96 -10.38 6.42
CA TYR A 360 -49.00 -9.12 5.66
C TYR A 360 -49.79 -8.01 6.34
N PHE A 361 -50.79 -8.33 7.16
CA PHE A 361 -51.73 -7.34 7.71
C PHE A 361 -51.90 -7.45 9.22
N ASN A 362 -52.19 -6.31 9.85
CA ASN A 362 -52.66 -6.20 11.23
C ASN A 362 -54.13 -5.75 11.24
N ALA A 363 -54.96 -6.38 12.07
CA ALA A 363 -56.35 -5.99 12.24
C ALA A 363 -56.46 -4.77 13.17
N VAL A 364 -57.17 -3.72 12.74
CA VAL A 364 -57.40 -2.49 13.52
C VAL A 364 -58.32 -2.76 14.72
N ARG A 365 -59.19 -3.78 14.62
CA ARG A 365 -60.07 -4.25 15.71
C ARG A 365 -59.95 -5.76 15.88
N THR A 366 -60.12 -6.25 17.10
CA THR A 366 -60.20 -7.69 17.39
C THR A 366 -61.42 -8.27 16.67
N SER A 367 -61.17 -8.94 15.55
CA SER A 367 -62.20 -9.54 14.69
C SER A 367 -61.75 -10.95 14.33
N HIS A 368 -62.64 -11.93 14.48
CA HIS A 368 -62.39 -13.32 14.09
C HIS A 368 -62.83 -13.62 12.65
N ARG A 369 -63.03 -12.57 11.84
CA ARG A 369 -63.43 -12.71 10.44
C ARG A 369 -62.24 -13.14 9.59
N THR A 370 -62.47 -14.10 8.71
CA THR A 370 -61.48 -14.60 7.75
C THR A 370 -61.30 -13.66 6.56
N VAL A 371 -62.33 -12.88 6.21
CA VAL A 371 -62.27 -11.84 5.17
C VAL A 371 -62.39 -10.47 5.82
N MET A 372 -61.43 -9.59 5.55
CA MET A 372 -61.36 -8.24 6.11
C MET A 372 -61.10 -7.22 5.00
N LYS A 373 -61.48 -5.96 5.24
CA LYS A 373 -61.32 -4.89 4.25
C LYS A 373 -59.99 -4.19 4.47
N VAL A 374 -59.20 -4.00 3.40
CA VAL A 374 -57.92 -3.29 3.47
C VAL A 374 -58.14 -1.79 3.71
N VAL A 375 -57.64 -1.30 4.85
CA VAL A 375 -57.59 0.14 5.17
C VAL A 375 -56.27 0.74 4.67
N GLN A 376 -55.18 -0.01 4.82
CA GLN A 376 -53.84 0.39 4.43
C GLN A 376 -53.13 -0.80 3.76
N PRO A 377 -52.64 -0.65 2.52
CA PRO A 377 -51.85 -1.68 1.85
C PRO A 377 -50.60 -2.04 2.64
N ALA A 378 -50.15 -3.29 2.54
CA ALA A 378 -48.85 -3.68 3.06
C ALA A 378 -47.74 -3.29 2.06
N VAL A 379 -46.57 -2.89 2.57
CA VAL A 379 -45.37 -2.70 1.75
C VAL A 379 -44.58 -4.00 1.74
N VAL A 380 -44.33 -4.54 0.55
CA VAL A 380 -43.65 -5.82 0.35
C VAL A 380 -42.50 -5.68 -0.63
N ARG A 381 -41.47 -6.52 -0.47
CA ARG A 381 -40.50 -6.76 -1.55
C ARG A 381 -41.15 -7.65 -2.61
N VAL A 382 -41.21 -7.18 -3.85
CA VAL A 382 -41.76 -7.92 -4.98
C VAL A 382 -40.71 -8.92 -5.47
N ARG A 383 -41.11 -10.18 -5.63
CA ARG A 383 -40.25 -11.23 -6.18
C ARG A 383 -40.11 -11.09 -7.70
N SER A 384 -39.16 -11.80 -8.29
CA SER A 384 -38.93 -11.80 -9.74
C SER A 384 -40.13 -12.29 -10.57
N ASP A 385 -41.05 -13.04 -9.96
CA ASP A 385 -42.32 -13.49 -10.54
C ASP A 385 -43.48 -12.50 -10.35
N GLY A 386 -43.24 -11.35 -9.72
CA GLY A 386 -44.25 -10.34 -9.43
C GLY A 386 -45.08 -10.62 -8.17
N SER A 387 -44.82 -11.71 -7.44
CA SER A 387 -45.57 -12.06 -6.24
C SER A 387 -45.11 -11.24 -5.02
N PRO A 388 -45.97 -11.04 -4.00
CA PRO A 388 -45.59 -10.39 -2.75
C PRO A 388 -44.61 -11.27 -1.96
N GLY A 389 -43.38 -10.80 -1.78
CA GLY A 389 -42.33 -11.46 -1.03
C GLY A 389 -42.34 -11.09 0.45
N ASP A 390 -41.22 -10.57 0.93
CA ASP A 390 -41.02 -10.23 2.34
C ASP A 390 -41.69 -8.91 2.69
N VAL A 391 -42.22 -8.83 3.92
CA VAL A 391 -42.96 -7.66 4.39
C VAL A 391 -41.99 -6.65 4.96
N VAL A 392 -41.99 -5.45 4.39
CA VAL A 392 -41.24 -4.30 4.88
C VAL A 392 -42.07 -3.56 5.93
N THR A 393 -43.36 -3.34 5.62
CA THR A 393 -44.31 -2.71 6.54
C THR A 393 -45.65 -3.42 6.41
N LYS A 394 -46.25 -3.84 7.54
CA LYS A 394 -47.57 -4.49 7.53
C LYS A 394 -48.67 -3.49 7.17
N GLY A 395 -49.63 -3.96 6.39
CA GLY A 395 -50.85 -3.22 6.11
C GLY A 395 -51.84 -3.27 7.28
N LEU A 396 -52.92 -2.50 7.18
CA LEU A 396 -54.03 -2.50 8.13
C LEU A 396 -55.31 -2.97 7.46
N VAL A 397 -56.08 -3.80 8.19
CA VAL A 397 -57.41 -4.28 7.76
C VAL A 397 -58.45 -4.06 8.86
N GLU A 398 -59.72 -3.92 8.50
CA GLU A 398 -60.85 -3.77 9.45
C GLU A 398 -62.06 -4.66 9.15
#